data_AF-A0A953HSJ2-F1
#
_entry.id   AF-A0A953HSJ2-F1
#
_cell.length_a   1.000
_cell.length_b   1.000
_cell.length_c   1.000
_cell.angle_alpha   90.00
_cell.angle_beta   90.00
_cell.angle_gamma   90.00
#
_symmetry.space_group_name_H-M   'P 1'
#
loop_
_entity.id
_entity.type
_entity.pdbx_description
1 polymer ?
#
loop_
_entity_poly.entity_id
_entity_poly.type
_entity_poly.pdbx_seq_one_letter_code
_entity_poly.pdbx_strand_id
1 'polypeptide(L)'
;MSSRTPRIPALKDLMFIVAVAFGAVGLSHAIADPLSAWFGESFAWAQRLSFDSSFFWLVLIATVVGVALSFTGARKLQGPGAAKVGSVFVYVLVATVGLNMNIAAVLDSPVYFVIGGVWMLVHVALMFGMAFLIRSPSFFLGVGSMANIGGAASAPVAAAAFHPSLAPVGVLLAVVGYIVGTAAAWFTGLVMMQIAAGAG
;
A
#
# COMPACT_ATOMS: atom_id res chain seq x y z
N MET A 1 0.46 36.37 -0.07
CA MET A 1 0.46 35.59 1.19
C MET A 1 -0.86 34.83 1.28
N SER A 2 -0.85 33.55 1.68
CA SER A 2 -2.00 32.64 1.89
C SER A 2 -2.68 31.96 0.68
N SER A 3 -2.05 30.92 0.10
CA SER A 3 -2.70 29.98 -0.83
C SER A 3 -2.94 28.59 -0.21
N ARG A 4 -2.84 28.48 1.13
CA ARG A 4 -3.06 27.25 1.90
C ARG A 4 -4.29 27.32 2.79
N THR A 5 -5.00 28.46 2.84
CA THR A 5 -6.24 28.56 3.61
C THR A 5 -7.27 27.61 3.01
N PRO A 6 -7.93 26.77 3.83
CA PRO A 6 -9.07 25.99 3.39
C PRO A 6 -10.11 26.92 2.77
N ARG A 7 -10.60 26.58 1.58
CA ARG A 7 -11.69 27.31 0.92
C ARG A 7 -12.64 26.34 0.24
N ILE A 8 -13.86 26.79 0.01
CA ILE A 8 -14.86 26.00 -0.72
C ILE A 8 -14.35 25.82 -2.17
N PRO A 9 -14.26 24.57 -2.66
CA PRO A 9 -13.85 24.32 -4.04
C PRO A 9 -14.94 24.74 -5.02
N ALA A 10 -14.54 25.40 -6.11
CA ALA A 10 -15.39 25.53 -7.29
C ALA A 10 -15.25 24.28 -8.18
N LEU A 11 -16.20 24.07 -9.10
CA LEU A 11 -16.13 22.96 -10.07
C LEU A 11 -14.78 22.92 -10.80
N LYS A 12 -14.28 24.09 -11.23
CA LYS A 12 -12.97 24.23 -11.86
C LYS A 12 -11.85 23.63 -11.00
N ASP A 13 -11.84 23.89 -9.70
CA ASP A 13 -10.81 23.37 -8.81
C ASP A 13 -10.85 21.85 -8.73
N LEU A 14 -12.04 21.26 -8.62
CA LEU A 14 -12.23 19.80 -8.61
C LEU A 14 -11.76 19.18 -9.93
N MET A 15 -12.13 19.78 -11.07
CA MET A 15 -11.66 19.32 -12.39
C MET A 15 -10.15 19.36 -12.51
N PHE A 16 -9.47 20.41 -12.00
CA PHE A 16 -8.01 20.47 -12.00
C PHE A 16 -7.37 19.44 -11.06
N ILE A 17 -7.94 19.22 -9.86
CA ILE A 17 -7.46 18.19 -8.94
C ILE A 17 -7.50 16.82 -9.63
N VAL A 18 -8.63 16.48 -10.23
CA VAL A 18 -8.87 15.22 -10.93
C VAL A 18 -7.96 15.09 -12.16
N ALA A 19 -7.85 16.14 -12.98
CA ALA A 19 -7.00 16.14 -14.16
C ALA A 19 -5.52 15.92 -13.81
N VAL A 20 -5.01 16.58 -12.77
CA VAL A 20 -3.63 16.39 -12.31
C VAL A 20 -3.44 14.98 -11.73
N ALA A 21 -4.40 14.48 -10.96
CA ALA A 21 -4.33 13.13 -10.38
C ALA A 21 -4.32 12.05 -11.47
N PHE A 22 -5.29 12.05 -12.39
CA PHE A 22 -5.35 11.08 -13.48
C PHE A 22 -4.21 11.24 -14.48
N GLY A 23 -3.76 12.47 -14.75
CA GLY A 23 -2.59 12.71 -15.58
C GLY A 23 -1.32 12.11 -14.98
N ALA A 24 -1.11 12.29 -13.67
CA ALA A 24 0.03 11.69 -12.97
C ALA A 24 -0.06 10.16 -12.94
N VAL A 25 -1.25 9.59 -12.68
CA VAL A 25 -1.46 8.12 -12.69
C VAL A 25 -1.28 7.54 -14.09
N GLY A 26 -1.83 8.18 -15.12
CA GLY A 26 -1.67 7.75 -16.51
C GLY A 26 -0.20 7.77 -16.97
N LEU A 27 0.54 8.83 -16.62
CA LEU A 27 1.99 8.89 -16.84
C LEU A 27 2.72 7.78 -16.08
N SER A 28 2.30 7.49 -14.85
CA SER A 28 2.91 6.44 -14.04
C SER A 28 2.70 5.07 -14.67
N HIS A 29 1.50 4.74 -15.17
CA HIS A 29 1.25 3.51 -15.92
C HIS A 29 2.09 3.41 -17.19
N ALA A 30 2.13 4.49 -17.98
CA ALA A 30 2.88 4.51 -19.23
C ALA A 30 4.39 4.25 -19.05
N ILE A 31 4.95 4.57 -17.88
CA ILE A 31 6.36 4.31 -17.55
C ILE A 31 6.52 2.98 -16.79
N ALA A 32 5.60 2.64 -15.90
CA ALA A 32 5.71 1.46 -15.03
C ALA A 32 5.74 0.16 -15.83
N ASP A 33 4.86 0.00 -16.82
CA ASP A 33 4.75 -1.22 -17.62
C ASP A 33 6.02 -1.54 -18.43
N PRO A 34 6.59 -0.61 -19.24
CA PRO A 34 7.83 -0.89 -19.95
C PRO A 34 9.02 -1.06 -19.01
N LEU A 35 9.04 -0.33 -17.89
CA LEU A 35 10.14 -0.44 -16.93
C LEU A 35 10.12 -1.78 -16.19
N SER A 36 8.95 -2.26 -15.77
CA SER A 36 8.80 -3.57 -15.15
C SER A 36 9.14 -4.71 -16.10
N ALA A 37 8.73 -4.61 -17.37
CA ALA A 37 9.07 -5.59 -18.40
C ALA A 37 10.58 -5.64 -18.65
N TRP A 38 11.21 -4.47 -18.81
CA TRP A 38 12.66 -4.38 -18.99
C TRP A 38 13.44 -4.98 -17.81
N PHE A 39 13.02 -4.72 -16.58
CA PHE A 39 13.64 -5.33 -15.39
C PHE A 39 13.44 -6.84 -15.33
N GLY A 40 12.25 -7.34 -15.67
CA GLY A 40 11.94 -8.77 -15.70
C GLY A 40 12.75 -9.54 -16.74
N GLU A 41 12.98 -8.95 -17.92
CA GLU A 41 13.76 -9.57 -19.00
C GLU A 41 15.26 -9.47 -18.78
N SER A 42 15.74 -8.36 -18.20
CA SER A 42 17.17 -8.10 -18.05
C SER A 42 17.79 -8.77 -16.82
N PHE A 43 17.00 -9.00 -15.77
CA PHE A 43 17.52 -9.44 -14.48
C PHE A 43 16.69 -10.56 -13.84
N ALA A 44 17.26 -11.77 -13.76
CA ALA A 44 16.61 -12.92 -13.10
C ALA A 44 16.35 -12.71 -11.58
N TRP A 45 17.05 -11.78 -10.93
CA TRP A 45 16.81 -11.42 -9.53
C TRP A 45 15.67 -10.41 -9.35
N ALA A 46 15.19 -9.76 -10.41
CA ALA A 46 14.13 -8.74 -10.34
C ALA A 46 12.84 -9.30 -9.74
N GLN A 47 12.48 -10.54 -10.08
CA GLN A 47 11.32 -11.24 -9.54
C GLN A 47 11.35 -11.38 -8.01
N ARG A 48 12.55 -11.53 -7.43
CA ARG A 48 12.71 -11.73 -5.98
C ARG A 48 12.46 -10.45 -5.18
N LEU A 49 12.72 -9.30 -5.78
CA LEU A 49 12.52 -7.98 -5.16
C LEU A 49 11.29 -7.25 -5.75
N SER A 50 10.51 -7.94 -6.58
CA SER A 50 9.31 -7.41 -7.24
C SER A 50 9.57 -6.22 -8.16
N PHE A 51 10.81 -6.10 -8.69
CA PHE A 51 11.14 -5.11 -9.72
C PHE A 51 10.54 -5.44 -11.09
N ASP A 52 10.05 -6.67 -11.28
CA ASP A 52 9.23 -7.09 -12.42
C ASP A 52 7.74 -6.71 -12.26
N SER A 53 7.34 -6.20 -11.09
CA SER A 53 5.96 -5.80 -10.84
C SER A 53 5.69 -4.40 -11.35
N SER A 54 4.76 -4.26 -12.31
CA SER A 54 4.25 -2.95 -12.74
C SER A 54 3.66 -2.15 -11.56
N PHE A 55 3.02 -2.83 -10.59
CA PHE A 55 2.47 -2.17 -9.41
C PHE A 55 3.53 -1.45 -8.56
N PHE A 56 4.71 -2.06 -8.37
CA PHE A 56 5.81 -1.43 -7.64
C PHE A 56 6.24 -0.12 -8.30
N TRP A 57 6.50 -0.16 -9.60
CA TRP A 57 6.93 1.02 -10.36
C TRP A 57 5.85 2.09 -10.44
N LEU A 58 4.59 1.69 -10.59
CA LEU A 58 3.46 2.61 -10.58
C LEU A 58 3.42 3.43 -9.29
N VAL A 59 3.48 2.76 -8.12
CA VAL A 59 3.45 3.42 -6.81
C VAL A 59 4.67 4.33 -6.63
N LEU A 60 5.86 3.85 -7.00
CA LEU A 60 7.10 4.61 -6.88
C LEU A 60 7.06 5.89 -7.73
N ILE A 61 6.72 5.77 -9.01
CA ILE A 61 6.67 6.88 -9.96
C ILE A 61 5.57 7.87 -9.58
N ALA A 62 4.36 7.38 -9.23
CA ALA A 62 3.27 8.24 -8.78
C ALA A 62 3.66 9.06 -7.54
N THR A 63 4.42 8.45 -6.62
CA THR A 63 4.95 9.14 -5.43
C THR A 63 5.98 10.20 -5.81
N VAL A 64 6.93 9.87 -6.68
CA VAL A 64 7.95 10.82 -7.16
C VAL A 64 7.30 12.00 -7.89
N VAL A 65 6.35 11.75 -8.78
CA VAL A 65 5.59 12.78 -9.49
C VAL A 65 4.80 13.64 -8.50
N GLY A 66 4.11 13.04 -7.52
CA GLY A 66 3.38 13.77 -6.49
C GLY A 66 4.28 14.68 -5.65
N VAL A 67 5.46 14.19 -5.26
CA VAL A 67 6.48 14.97 -4.54
C VAL A 67 7.02 16.09 -5.42
N ALA A 68 7.37 15.81 -6.68
CA ALA A 68 7.83 16.83 -7.62
C ALA A 68 6.79 17.94 -7.81
N LEU A 69 5.52 17.58 -8.02
CA LEU A 69 4.42 18.52 -8.14
C LEU A 69 4.20 19.34 -6.87
N SER A 70 4.56 18.83 -5.69
CA SER A 70 4.46 19.58 -4.43
C SER A 70 5.39 20.81 -4.36
N PHE A 71 6.49 20.80 -5.13
CA PHE A 71 7.38 21.95 -5.28
C PHE A 71 6.87 22.98 -6.31
N THR A 72 5.88 22.60 -7.13
CA THR A 72 5.31 23.47 -8.18
C THR A 72 4.06 24.23 -7.69
N GLY A 73 3.47 25.01 -8.60
CA GLY A 73 2.18 25.68 -8.37
C GLY A 73 1.02 24.72 -8.04
N ALA A 74 1.12 23.42 -8.40
CA ALA A 74 0.10 22.41 -8.12
C ALA A 74 -0.19 22.25 -6.61
N ARG A 75 0.76 22.58 -5.74
CA ARG A 75 0.55 22.57 -4.28
C ARG A 75 -0.61 23.46 -3.81
N LYS A 76 -1.02 24.47 -4.60
CA LYS A 76 -2.16 25.35 -4.30
C LYS A 76 -3.50 24.61 -4.33
N LEU A 77 -3.56 23.44 -5.00
CA LEU A 77 -4.75 22.59 -5.04
C LEU A 77 -5.09 21.94 -3.69
N GLN A 78 -4.20 22.02 -2.70
CA GLN A 78 -4.53 21.62 -1.33
C GLN A 78 -5.61 22.51 -0.69
N GLY A 79 -5.62 23.83 -0.96
CA GLY A 79 -6.61 24.76 -0.40
C GLY A 79 -8.07 24.43 -0.76
N PRO A 80 -8.37 24.14 -2.04
CA PRO A 80 -9.67 23.62 -2.48
C PRO A 80 -10.02 22.20 -1.98
N GLY A 81 -9.08 21.47 -1.39
CA GLY A 81 -9.35 20.16 -0.79
C GLY A 81 -8.89 18.94 -1.58
N ALA A 82 -7.76 19.01 -2.31
CA ALA A 82 -7.18 17.84 -3.00
C ALA A 82 -7.04 16.59 -2.09
N ALA A 83 -6.71 16.78 -0.81
CA ALA A 83 -6.62 15.67 0.15
C ALA A 83 -7.97 14.96 0.36
N LYS A 84 -9.09 15.71 0.43
CA LYS A 84 -10.44 15.13 0.57
C LYS A 84 -10.83 14.33 -0.67
N VAL A 85 -10.50 14.84 -1.86
CA VAL A 85 -10.73 14.11 -3.12
C VAL A 85 -9.92 12.81 -3.14
N GLY A 86 -8.65 12.85 -2.71
CA GLY A 86 -7.83 11.63 -2.54
C GLY A 86 -8.47 10.60 -1.60
N SER A 87 -9.04 11.04 -0.47
CA SER A 87 -9.77 10.16 0.45
C SER A 87 -10.99 9.49 -0.19
N VAL A 88 -11.68 10.17 -1.11
CA VAL A 88 -12.80 9.55 -1.86
C VAL A 88 -12.29 8.38 -2.71
N PHE A 89 -11.21 8.56 -3.47
CA PHE A 89 -10.63 7.48 -4.26
C PHE A 89 -10.14 6.31 -3.41
N VAL A 90 -9.62 6.60 -2.22
CA VAL A 90 -9.28 5.59 -1.23
C VAL A 90 -10.51 4.78 -0.81
N TYR A 91 -11.64 5.41 -0.53
CA TYR A 91 -12.87 4.67 -0.20
C TYR A 91 -13.42 3.86 -1.37
N VAL A 92 -13.33 4.38 -2.60
CA VAL A 92 -13.68 3.63 -3.82
C VAL A 92 -12.79 2.38 -3.98
N LEU A 93 -11.49 2.49 -3.71
CA LEU A 93 -10.56 1.36 -3.73
C LEU A 93 -10.98 0.29 -2.73
N VAL A 94 -11.21 0.68 -1.46
CA VAL A 94 -11.62 -0.25 -0.39
C VAL A 94 -12.94 -0.94 -0.74
N ALA A 95 -13.92 -0.20 -1.24
CA ALA A 95 -15.20 -0.76 -1.67
C ALA A 95 -15.02 -1.78 -2.79
N THR A 96 -14.23 -1.45 -3.81
CA THR A 96 -13.97 -2.34 -4.95
C THR A 96 -13.27 -3.63 -4.52
N VAL A 97 -12.29 -3.56 -3.62
CA VAL A 97 -11.61 -4.75 -3.06
C VAL A 97 -12.60 -5.63 -2.30
N GLY A 98 -13.47 -5.04 -1.48
CA GLY A 98 -14.50 -5.77 -0.74
C GLY A 98 -15.51 -6.47 -1.65
N LEU A 99 -15.91 -5.84 -2.76
CA LEU A 99 -16.84 -6.42 -3.73
C LEU A 99 -16.28 -7.64 -4.48
N ASN A 100 -14.96 -7.76 -4.59
CA ASN A 100 -14.31 -8.94 -5.20
C ASN A 100 -14.24 -10.14 -4.25
N MET A 101 -14.63 -10.00 -2.97
CA MET A 101 -14.54 -11.08 -1.98
C MET A 101 -15.77 -11.99 -2.01
N ASN A 102 -15.56 -13.30 -2.25
CA ASN A 102 -16.60 -14.31 -2.10
C ASN A 102 -16.65 -14.84 -0.66
N ILE A 103 -17.62 -14.38 0.13
CA ILE A 103 -17.78 -14.80 1.53
C ILE A 103 -18.26 -16.26 1.64
N ALA A 104 -19.00 -16.77 0.65
CA ALA A 104 -19.53 -18.14 0.70
C ALA A 104 -18.42 -19.21 0.67
N ALA A 105 -17.23 -18.86 0.17
CA ALA A 105 -16.06 -19.75 0.16
C ALA A 105 -15.64 -20.25 1.56
N VAL A 106 -16.07 -19.58 2.64
CA VAL A 106 -15.86 -20.04 4.02
C VAL A 106 -16.55 -21.38 4.31
N LEU A 107 -17.68 -21.63 3.65
CA LEU A 107 -18.47 -22.85 3.84
C LEU A 107 -17.85 -24.03 3.09
N ASP A 108 -17.23 -23.76 1.94
CA ASP A 108 -16.61 -24.78 1.10
C ASP A 108 -15.24 -25.23 1.64
N SER A 109 -14.51 -24.36 2.33
CA SER A 109 -13.18 -24.67 2.85
C SER A 109 -12.91 -24.01 4.21
N PRO A 110 -13.60 -24.44 5.28
CA PRO A 110 -13.47 -23.86 6.62
C PRO A 110 -12.06 -24.00 7.20
N VAL A 111 -11.31 -25.02 6.77
CA VAL A 111 -9.93 -25.27 7.22
C VAL A 111 -9.00 -24.10 6.91
N TYR A 112 -9.10 -23.48 5.73
CA TYR A 112 -8.25 -22.32 5.39
C TYR A 112 -8.55 -21.10 6.26
N PHE A 113 -9.81 -20.92 6.68
CA PHE A 113 -10.18 -19.86 7.61
C PHE A 113 -9.63 -20.10 9.01
N VAL A 114 -9.61 -21.35 9.49
CA VAL A 114 -8.97 -21.70 10.77
C VAL A 114 -7.47 -21.43 10.72
N ILE A 115 -6.79 -21.84 9.63
CA ILE A 115 -5.36 -21.55 9.44
C ILE A 115 -5.12 -20.03 9.41
N GLY A 116 -5.92 -19.28 8.66
CA GLY A 116 -5.87 -17.82 8.63
C GLY A 116 -6.10 -17.21 10.02
N GLY A 117 -7.05 -17.73 10.79
CA GLY A 117 -7.33 -17.30 12.15
C GLY A 117 -6.15 -17.52 13.10
N VAL A 118 -5.53 -18.71 13.05
CA VAL A 118 -4.32 -19.01 13.82
C VAL A 118 -3.18 -18.07 13.43
N TRP A 119 -2.97 -17.84 12.12
CA TRP A 119 -1.95 -16.90 11.65
C TRP A 119 -2.22 -15.48 12.16
N MET A 120 -3.46 -15.00 12.08
CA MET A 120 -3.83 -13.67 12.58
C MET A 120 -3.63 -13.54 14.09
N LEU A 121 -3.91 -14.59 14.87
CA LEU A 121 -3.62 -14.61 16.30
C LEU A 121 -2.13 -14.49 16.59
N VAL A 122 -1.30 -15.28 15.90
CA VAL A 122 0.17 -15.21 16.04
C VAL A 122 0.67 -13.82 15.64
N HIS A 123 0.20 -13.28 14.51
CA HIS A 123 0.56 -11.94 14.04
C HIS A 123 0.23 -10.87 15.08
N VAL A 124 -1.00 -10.85 15.58
CA VAL A 124 -1.44 -9.88 16.59
C VAL A 124 -0.62 -10.03 17.87
N ALA A 125 -0.40 -11.25 18.36
CA ALA A 125 0.42 -11.50 19.53
C ALA A 125 1.86 -10.98 19.37
N LEU A 126 2.49 -11.24 18.23
CA LEU A 126 3.83 -10.73 17.93
C LEU A 126 3.87 -9.21 17.82
N MET A 127 2.89 -8.60 17.16
CA MET A 127 2.80 -7.14 17.03
C MET A 127 2.63 -6.45 18.38
N PHE A 128 1.79 -6.98 19.27
CA PHE A 128 1.63 -6.45 20.63
C PHE A 128 2.88 -6.70 21.49
N GLY A 129 3.49 -7.88 21.41
CA GLY A 129 4.74 -8.18 22.08
C GLY A 129 5.86 -7.23 21.67
N MET A 130 5.99 -6.98 20.35
CA MET A 130 6.97 -6.04 19.82
C MET A 130 6.66 -4.60 20.23
N ALA A 131 5.39 -4.18 20.17
CA ALA A 131 4.98 -2.85 20.60
C ALA A 131 5.34 -2.58 22.07
N PHE A 132 5.20 -3.59 22.93
CA PHE A 132 5.63 -3.50 24.32
C PHE A 132 7.16 -3.43 24.46
N LEU A 133 7.89 -4.28 23.72
CA LEU A 133 9.36 -4.35 23.77
C LEU A 133 10.02 -3.02 23.40
N ILE A 134 9.58 -2.37 22.32
CA ILE A 134 10.14 -1.09 21.86
C ILE A 134 9.40 0.13 22.41
N ARG A 135 8.38 -0.08 23.25
CA ARG A 135 7.51 0.99 23.79
C ARG A 135 6.91 1.86 22.68
N SER A 136 6.39 1.20 21.64
CA SER A 136 5.85 1.86 20.45
C SER A 136 4.52 2.57 20.73
N PRO A 137 4.33 3.81 20.26
CA PRO A 137 3.02 4.45 20.21
C PRO A 137 1.99 3.60 19.45
N SER A 138 0.74 3.58 19.92
CA SER A 138 -0.36 2.80 19.31
C SER A 138 -0.60 3.11 17.83
N PHE A 139 -0.24 4.33 17.39
CA PHE A 139 -0.26 4.73 15.99
C PHE A 139 0.57 3.78 15.09
N PHE A 140 1.83 3.51 15.47
CA PHE A 140 2.72 2.67 14.67
C PHE A 140 2.30 1.20 14.69
N LEU A 141 1.69 0.75 15.78
CA LEU A 141 1.12 -0.59 15.88
C LEU A 141 0.00 -0.80 14.83
N GLY A 142 -0.93 0.14 14.74
CA GLY A 142 -2.05 0.07 13.80
C GLY A 142 -1.61 0.18 12.33
N VAL A 143 -0.81 1.20 12.00
CA VAL A 143 -0.32 1.38 10.62
C VAL A 143 0.62 0.25 10.21
N GLY A 144 1.50 -0.20 11.11
CA GLY A 144 2.41 -1.32 10.86
C GLY A 144 1.66 -2.63 10.64
N SER A 145 0.61 -2.92 11.40
CA SER A 145 -0.22 -4.11 11.16
C SER A 145 -0.89 -4.07 9.78
N MET A 146 -1.46 -2.92 9.41
CA MET A 146 -2.11 -2.74 8.11
C MET A 146 -1.13 -2.79 6.93
N ALA A 147 0.11 -2.33 7.13
CA ALA A 147 1.18 -2.48 6.14
C ALA A 147 1.54 -3.95 5.85
N ASN A 148 1.41 -4.83 6.84
CA ASN A 148 1.74 -6.25 6.69
C ASN A 148 0.56 -7.09 6.17
N ILE A 149 -0.67 -6.84 6.63
CA ILE A 149 -1.84 -7.66 6.27
C ILE A 149 -2.55 -7.11 5.04
N GLY A 150 -2.86 -5.82 5.06
CA GLY A 150 -3.71 -5.20 4.05
C GLY A 150 -2.94 -4.37 3.02
N GLY A 151 -1.61 -4.42 3.07
CA GLY A 151 -0.69 -3.96 2.03
C GLY A 151 -0.89 -2.50 1.59
N ALA A 152 -0.53 -2.24 0.33
CA ALA A 152 -0.55 -0.91 -0.25
C ALA A 152 -1.97 -0.31 -0.40
N ALA A 153 -3.02 -1.14 -0.30
CA ALA A 153 -4.40 -0.69 -0.42
C ALA A 153 -4.95 -0.11 0.90
N SER A 154 -4.71 -0.76 2.05
CA SER A 154 -5.35 -0.39 3.33
C SER A 154 -4.44 0.34 4.31
N ALA A 155 -3.11 0.14 4.25
CA ALA A 155 -2.16 0.83 5.12
C ALA A 155 -2.20 2.37 4.97
N PRO A 156 -2.30 2.94 3.76
CA PRO A 156 -2.41 4.40 3.60
C PRO A 156 -3.71 4.95 4.18
N VAL A 157 -4.78 4.16 4.13
CA VAL A 157 -6.12 4.51 4.64
C VAL A 157 -6.10 4.58 6.16
N ALA A 158 -5.56 3.53 6.79
CA ALA A 158 -5.39 3.46 8.23
C ALA A 158 -4.47 4.60 8.73
N ALA A 159 -3.40 4.91 8.00
CA ALA A 159 -2.51 6.03 8.35
C ALA A 159 -3.20 7.40 8.18
N ALA A 160 -3.97 7.59 7.10
CA ALA A 160 -4.68 8.83 6.82
C ALA A 160 -5.76 9.14 7.87
N ALA A 161 -6.33 8.11 8.51
CA ALA A 161 -7.29 8.27 9.60
C ALA A 161 -6.69 8.99 10.82
N PHE A 162 -5.38 8.87 11.05
CA PHE A 162 -4.68 9.63 12.10
C PHE A 162 -4.33 11.03 11.62
N HIS A 163 -3.69 11.14 10.45
CA HIS A 163 -3.45 12.43 9.82
C HIS A 163 -3.24 12.24 8.31
N PRO A 164 -3.86 13.06 7.44
CA PRO A 164 -3.75 12.92 5.99
C PRO A 164 -2.30 12.91 5.46
N SER A 165 -1.37 13.59 6.14
CA SER A 165 0.05 13.59 5.75
C SER A 165 0.77 12.26 5.99
N LEU A 166 0.14 11.31 6.69
CA LEU A 166 0.72 10.01 7.01
C LEU A 166 0.35 8.93 5.98
N ALA A 167 -0.57 9.21 5.06
CA ALA A 167 -0.92 8.29 3.98
C ALA A 167 0.31 7.82 3.16
N PRO A 168 1.25 8.72 2.74
CA PRO A 168 2.47 8.31 2.04
C PRO A 168 3.38 7.42 2.88
N VAL A 169 3.44 7.66 4.20
CA VAL A 169 4.21 6.83 5.13
C VAL A 169 3.61 5.42 5.19
N GLY A 170 2.28 5.29 5.24
CA GLY A 170 1.58 4.01 5.15
C GLY A 170 1.86 3.25 3.85
N VAL A 171 1.90 3.94 2.70
CA VAL A 171 2.26 3.34 1.40
C VAL A 171 3.68 2.77 1.45
N LEU A 172 4.66 3.57 1.90
CA LEU A 172 6.07 3.14 1.95
C LEU A 172 6.28 1.99 2.91
N LEU A 173 5.65 2.02 4.10
CA LEU A 173 5.67 0.92 5.06
C LEU A 173 5.12 -0.37 4.45
N ALA A 174 4.03 -0.29 3.68
CA ALA A 174 3.46 -1.46 3.00
C ALA A 174 4.41 -2.03 1.94
N VAL A 175 5.06 -1.18 1.14
CA VAL A 175 6.05 -1.63 0.13
C VAL A 175 7.25 -2.31 0.79
N VAL A 176 7.80 -1.70 1.85
CA VAL A 176 8.90 -2.30 2.61
C VAL A 176 8.47 -3.62 3.25
N GLY A 177 7.28 -3.66 3.85
CA GLY A 177 6.70 -4.88 4.40
C GLY A 177 6.56 -5.98 3.35
N TYR A 178 6.15 -5.64 2.13
CA TYR A 178 6.05 -6.59 1.03
C TYR A 178 7.40 -7.16 0.60
N ILE A 179 8.44 -6.32 0.47
CA ILE A 179 9.79 -6.77 0.11
C ILE A 179 10.35 -7.71 1.19
N VAL A 180 10.29 -7.28 2.46
CA VAL A 180 10.80 -8.06 3.59
C VAL A 180 10.00 -9.35 3.78
N GLY A 181 8.67 -9.26 3.71
CA GLY A 181 7.75 -10.38 3.84
C GLY A 181 7.95 -11.43 2.76
N THR A 182 8.14 -11.02 1.50
CA THR A 182 8.40 -11.94 0.38
C THR A 182 9.72 -12.69 0.58
N ALA A 183 10.78 -11.99 0.99
CA ALA A 183 12.07 -12.63 1.29
C ALA A 183 11.99 -13.62 2.46
N ALA A 184 11.28 -13.24 3.54
CA ALA A 184 11.10 -14.09 4.71
C ALA A 184 10.21 -15.31 4.41
N ALA A 185 9.16 -15.14 3.61
CA ALA A 185 8.29 -16.24 3.17
C ALA A 185 9.06 -17.22 2.29
N TRP A 186 9.87 -16.73 1.35
CA TRP A 186 10.75 -17.56 0.54
C TRP A 186 11.71 -18.39 1.39
N PHE A 187 12.39 -17.73 2.34
CA PHE A 187 13.30 -18.41 3.26
C PHE A 187 12.58 -19.49 4.10
N THR A 188 11.41 -19.16 4.64
CA THR A 188 10.59 -20.10 5.42
C THR A 188 10.17 -21.29 4.57
N GLY A 189 9.80 -21.07 3.30
CA GLY A 189 9.48 -22.13 2.35
C GLY A 189 10.65 -23.07 2.08
N LEU A 190 11.87 -22.55 1.92
CA LEU A 190 13.08 -23.36 1.78
C LEU A 190 13.34 -24.23 3.02
N VAL A 191 13.21 -23.66 4.22
CA VAL A 191 13.37 -24.39 5.48
C VAL A 191 12.32 -25.50 5.61
N MET A 192 11.06 -25.19 5.31
CA MET A 192 9.98 -26.19 5.33
C MET A 192 10.22 -27.33 4.34
N MET A 193 10.68 -27.02 3.12
CA MET A 193 11.02 -28.03 2.12
C MET A 193 12.15 -28.95 2.60
N GLN A 194 13.17 -28.39 3.26
CA GLN A 194 14.29 -29.18 3.80
C GLN A 194 13.86 -30.08 4.97
N ILE A 195 12.98 -29.58 5.85
CA ILE A 195 12.41 -30.37 6.95
C ILE A 195 11.54 -31.49 6.40
N ALA A 196 10.71 -31.21 5.39
CA ALA A 196 9.86 -32.21 4.75
C ALA A 196 10.68 -33.28 4.00
N ALA A 197 11.76 -32.90 3.32
CA ALA A 197 12.65 -33.83 2.64
C ALA A 197 13.46 -34.72 3.60
N GLY A 198 13.70 -34.27 4.84
CA GLY A 198 14.32 -35.06 5.90
C GLY A 198 13.35 -35.92 6.72
N ALA A 199 12.05 -35.82 6.44
CA ALA A 199 10.98 -36.56 7.12
C ALA A 199 10.49 -37.80 6.33
N GLY A 200 11.27 -38.23 5.32
CA GLY A 200 11.03 -39.43 4.50
C GLY A 200 12.12 -40.47 4.66
#